data_AF-A0A8T4DUX6-F1
#
_entry.id   AF-A0A8T4DUX6-F1
#
_cell.length_a   1.000
_cell.length_b   1.000
_cell.length_c   1.000
_cell.angle_alpha   90.00
_cell.angle_beta   90.00
_cell.angle_gamma   90.00
#
_symmetry.space_group_name_H-M   'P 1'
#
loop_
_entity.id
_entity.type
_entity.pdbx_description
1 polymer ?
#
loop_
_entity_poly.entity_id
_entity_poly.type
_entity_poly.pdbx_seq_one_letter_code
_entity_poly.pdbx_strand_id
1 'polypeptide(L)'
;MQRGIIPINKFFELEYRYYDKDIRYKYFNRRFEIYLIGKKGMQKTYLLHMDNCDIRPGKWAPHIHRASNVAKKLYFGVTTLNWNEIKDNFLATIIAEIGNEYRADAKKAVVNLLSPKL
;
A
#
# COMPACT_ATOMS: atom_id res chain seq x y z
N MET A 1 -13.45 10.20 -5.78
CA MET A 1 -12.40 9.15 -5.80
C MET A 1 -11.20 9.57 -6.66
N GLN A 2 -9.98 9.47 -6.14
CA GLN A 2 -8.71 9.70 -6.85
C GLN A 2 -7.97 8.36 -7.07
N ARG A 3 -7.47 8.11 -8.28
CA ARG A 3 -6.73 6.87 -8.61
C ARG A 3 -5.55 7.17 -9.54
N GLY A 4 -4.54 6.32 -9.53
CA GLY A 4 -3.40 6.45 -10.44
C GLY A 4 -2.39 5.32 -10.32
N ILE A 5 -1.35 5.42 -11.14
CA ILE A 5 -0.27 4.45 -11.22
C ILE A 5 1.05 5.17 -10.97
N ILE A 6 1.90 4.60 -10.14
CA ILE A 6 3.28 5.05 -9.90
C ILE A 6 4.20 3.92 -10.39
N PRO A 7 4.92 4.10 -11.51
CA PRO A 7 5.85 3.07 -11.97
C PRO A 7 7.00 2.92 -10.96
N ILE A 8 7.35 1.67 -10.64
CA ILE A 8 8.59 1.36 -9.92
C ILE A 8 9.69 1.19 -10.96
N ASN A 9 9.50 0.27 -11.91
CA ASN A 9 10.41 0.03 -13.03
C ASN A 9 9.66 -0.64 -14.19
N LYS A 10 10.40 -1.23 -15.15
CA LYS A 10 9.81 -1.96 -16.29
C LYS A 10 8.98 -3.20 -15.88
N PHE A 11 9.26 -3.77 -14.71
CA PHE A 11 8.64 -4.99 -14.21
C PHE A 11 7.59 -4.76 -13.13
N PHE A 12 7.60 -3.61 -12.43
CA PHE A 12 6.70 -3.40 -11.28
C PHE A 12 6.09 -2.00 -11.28
N GLU A 13 4.91 -1.88 -10.69
CA GLU A 13 4.23 -0.62 -10.45
C GLU A 13 3.35 -0.66 -9.21
N LEU A 14 3.05 0.52 -8.68
CA LEU A 14 2.05 0.73 -7.65
C LEU A 14 0.78 1.28 -8.29
N GLU A 15 -0.36 0.66 -8.03
CA GLU A 15 -1.67 1.22 -8.35
C GLU A 15 -2.34 1.70 -7.06
N TYR A 16 -2.79 2.95 -7.00
CA TYR A 16 -3.44 3.50 -5.81
C TYR A 16 -4.88 3.92 -6.09
N ARG A 17 -5.72 3.81 -5.05
CA ARG A 17 -7.11 4.26 -5.01
C ARG A 17 -7.35 4.95 -3.68
N TYR A 18 -7.69 6.23 -3.72
CA TYR A 18 -8.12 7.02 -2.58
C TYR A 18 -9.60 7.35 -2.76
N TYR A 19 -10.44 6.85 -1.87
CA TYR A 19 -11.88 7.07 -1.92
C TYR A 19 -12.22 8.46 -1.38
N ASP A 20 -13.50 8.82 -1.49
CA ASP A 20 -14.01 10.08 -0.94
C ASP A 20 -14.00 10.06 0.59
N LYS A 21 -14.06 11.24 1.19
CA LYS A 21 -13.97 11.39 2.64
C LYS A 21 -15.14 10.67 3.32
N ASP A 22 -14.84 9.91 4.37
CA ASP A 22 -15.80 9.14 5.14
C ASP A 22 -15.44 9.22 6.62
N ILE A 23 -16.34 9.82 7.40
CA ILE A 23 -16.20 10.09 8.83
C ILE A 23 -16.07 8.82 9.68
N ARG A 24 -16.42 7.65 9.13
CA ARG A 24 -16.29 6.36 9.82
C ARG A 24 -14.84 5.90 9.93
N TYR A 25 -13.93 6.46 9.11
CA TYR A 25 -12.51 6.17 9.19
C TYR A 25 -11.81 7.14 10.15
N LYS A 26 -11.44 6.64 11.33
CA LYS A 26 -10.97 7.44 12.46
C LYS A 26 -9.65 8.19 12.21
N TYR A 27 -8.72 7.62 11.44
CA TYR A 27 -7.34 8.10 11.38
C TYR A 27 -6.90 8.59 10.00
N PHE A 28 -7.46 8.01 8.95
CA PHE A 28 -7.33 8.46 7.58
C PHE A 28 -8.76 8.70 7.15
N ASN A 29 -9.20 9.97 7.03
CA ASN A 29 -10.61 10.36 6.83
C ASN A 29 -11.22 9.89 5.50
N ARG A 30 -10.67 8.86 4.86
CA ARG A 30 -11.11 8.19 3.63
C ARG A 30 -10.54 6.78 3.60
N ARG A 31 -11.21 5.88 2.88
CA ARG A 31 -10.65 4.57 2.50
C ARG A 31 -9.50 4.78 1.50
N PHE A 32 -8.49 3.93 1.55
CA PHE A 32 -7.47 3.82 0.53
C PHE A 32 -7.05 2.37 0.27
N GLU A 33 -6.56 2.13 -0.94
CA GLU A 33 -6.02 0.85 -1.39
C GLU A 33 -4.79 1.13 -2.26
N ILE A 34 -3.68 0.46 -2.00
CA ILE A 34 -2.42 0.61 -2.74
C ILE A 34 -1.89 -0.78 -3.09
N TYR A 35 -1.93 -1.14 -4.37
CA TYR A 35 -1.56 -2.44 -4.90
C TYR A 35 -0.15 -2.41 -5.49
N LEU A 36 0.64 -3.44 -5.20
CA LEU A 36 1.85 -3.77 -5.94
C LEU A 36 1.51 -4.75 -7.06
N ILE A 37 1.81 -4.33 -8.29
CA ILE A 37 1.53 -5.07 -9.51
C ILE A 37 2.84 -5.40 -10.22
N GLY A 38 3.02 -6.68 -10.57
CA GLY A 38 4.03 -7.15 -11.50
C GLY A 38 3.55 -7.04 -12.95
N LYS A 39 4.47 -6.67 -13.85
CA LYS A 39 4.27 -6.53 -15.29
C LYS A 39 5.17 -7.52 -16.01
N LYS A 40 4.55 -8.43 -16.77
CA LYS A 40 5.26 -9.34 -17.69
C LYS A 40 4.57 -9.29 -19.05
N GLY A 41 5.16 -8.55 -19.99
CA GLY A 41 4.52 -8.27 -21.28
C GLY A 41 3.22 -7.48 -21.08
N MET A 42 2.11 -7.97 -21.64
CA MET A 42 0.78 -7.37 -21.45
C MET A 42 0.05 -7.85 -20.18
N GLN A 43 0.63 -8.80 -19.44
CA GLN A 43 -0.01 -9.36 -18.25
C GLN A 43 0.37 -8.59 -16.99
N LYS A 44 -0.65 -8.31 -16.17
CA LYS A 44 -0.52 -7.75 -14.83
C LYS A 44 -0.75 -8.85 -13.80
N THR A 45 0.20 -9.02 -12.89
CA THR A 45 0.12 -9.98 -11.78
C THR A 45 0.00 -9.21 -10.49
N TYR A 46 -1.06 -9.46 -9.73
CA TYR A 46 -1.21 -8.91 -8.39
C TYR A 46 -0.25 -9.62 -7.42
N LEU A 47 0.55 -8.85 -6.67
CA LEU A 47 1.50 -9.39 -5.70
C LEU A 47 1.01 -9.20 -4.26
N LEU A 48 0.77 -7.94 -3.88
CA LEU A 48 0.29 -7.55 -2.55
C LEU A 48 -0.42 -6.20 -2.60
N HIS A 49 -1.19 -5.84 -1.56
CA HIS A 49 -1.69 -4.48 -1.41
C HIS A 49 -1.75 -4.05 0.05
N MET A 50 -1.75 -2.73 0.26
CA MET A 50 -2.02 -2.09 1.53
C MET A 50 -3.37 -1.38 1.50
N ASP A 51 -4.23 -1.59 2.50
CA ASP A 51 -5.50 -0.86 2.65
C ASP A 51 -5.77 -0.48 4.11
N ASN A 52 -6.77 0.37 4.35
CA ASN A 52 -7.28 0.69 5.69
C ASN A 52 -8.72 0.21 5.89
N CYS A 53 -9.13 -0.89 5.21
CA CYS A 53 -10.53 -1.19 4.89
C CYS A 53 -11.50 -1.36 6.08
N ASP A 54 -11.00 -1.55 7.30
CA ASP A 54 -11.83 -1.91 8.45
C ASP A 54 -12.15 -0.71 9.34
N ILE A 55 -13.45 -0.37 9.39
CA ILE A 55 -14.00 0.69 10.22
C ILE A 55 -14.26 0.24 11.67
N ARG A 56 -14.08 -1.05 11.99
CA ARG A 56 -14.33 -1.59 13.34
C ARG A 56 -13.27 -1.11 14.34
N PRO A 57 -13.67 -0.84 15.59
CA PRO A 57 -12.73 -0.53 16.67
C PRO A 57 -11.57 -1.51 16.77
N GLY A 58 -10.35 -0.98 16.82
CA GLY A 58 -9.11 -1.77 16.88
C GLY A 58 -8.59 -2.29 15.53
N LYS A 59 -9.30 -2.07 14.42
CA LYS A 59 -8.86 -2.47 13.06
C LYS A 59 -8.68 -1.30 12.10
N TRP A 60 -8.56 -0.09 12.64
CA TRP A 60 -8.40 1.14 11.87
C TRP A 60 -6.98 1.36 11.31
N ALA A 61 -6.04 0.48 11.61
CA ALA A 61 -4.70 0.54 11.06
C ALA A 61 -4.72 0.11 9.59
N PRO A 62 -3.79 0.63 8.76
CA PRO A 62 -3.52 0.02 7.48
C PRO A 62 -3.06 -1.44 7.65
N HIS A 63 -3.31 -2.26 6.65
CA HIS A 63 -2.92 -3.66 6.60
C HIS A 63 -2.33 -3.97 5.24
N ILE A 64 -1.29 -4.80 5.21
CA ILE A 64 -0.85 -5.42 3.96
C ILE A 64 -1.50 -6.79 3.83
N HIS A 65 -2.21 -6.99 2.72
CA HIS A 65 -2.72 -8.27 2.28
C HIS A 65 -1.83 -8.80 1.17
N ARG A 66 -1.58 -10.11 1.16
CA ARG A 66 -0.88 -10.78 0.07
C ARG A 66 -1.86 -11.59 -0.78
N ALA A 67 -1.49 -11.86 -2.02
CA ALA A 67 -2.21 -12.79 -2.89
C ALA A 67 -2.44 -14.15 -2.21
N SER A 68 -3.40 -14.90 -2.75
CA SER A 68 -4.07 -16.12 -2.24
C SER A 68 -3.20 -17.20 -1.57
N ASN A 69 -1.87 -17.11 -1.65
CA ASN A 69 -0.91 -18.10 -1.12
C ASN A 69 -0.05 -17.63 0.06
N VAL A 70 -0.29 -16.45 0.67
CA VAL A 70 0.49 -16.03 1.85
C VAL A 70 -0.41 -15.66 3.03
N ALA A 71 -0.35 -16.49 4.07
CA ALA A 71 -1.28 -16.53 5.20
C ALA A 71 -1.11 -15.44 6.27
N LYS A 72 -0.25 -14.42 6.06
CA LYS A 72 0.14 -13.50 7.14
C LYS A 72 -0.30 -12.06 6.87
N LYS A 73 -1.27 -11.60 7.66
CA LYS A 73 -1.63 -10.18 7.80
C LYS A 73 -0.54 -9.49 8.61
N LEU A 74 0.07 -8.45 8.04
CA LEU A 74 0.95 -7.56 8.78
C LEU A 74 0.12 -6.37 9.29
N TYR A 75 -0.10 -6.31 10.60
CA TYR A 75 -0.75 -5.20 11.28
C TYR A 75 0.28 -4.12 11.57
N PHE A 76 0.02 -2.89 11.12
CA PHE A 76 0.83 -1.74 11.50
C PHE A 76 0.37 -1.31 12.90
N GLY A 77 1.27 -1.31 13.88
CA GLY A 77 0.96 -1.04 15.29
C GLY A 77 0.27 0.31 15.49
N VAL A 78 -0.76 0.33 16.34
CA VAL A 78 -1.58 1.52 16.63
C VAL A 78 -0.89 2.40 17.67
N THR A 79 0.21 3.05 17.30
CA THR A 79 0.71 4.20 18.05
C THR A 79 1.19 5.22 17.04
N THR A 80 0.41 6.30 16.88
CA THR A 80 0.51 7.33 15.85
C THR A 80 0.61 6.79 14.43
N LEU A 81 -0.52 6.73 13.72
CA LEU A 81 -0.58 6.42 12.29
C LEU A 81 0.12 7.51 11.46
N ASN A 82 1.44 7.41 11.47
CA ASN A 82 2.42 8.20 10.78
C ASN A 82 2.55 7.63 9.37
N TRP A 83 2.16 8.43 8.38
CA TRP A 83 2.20 8.00 6.98
C TRP A 83 3.60 7.62 6.52
N ASN A 84 4.65 8.22 7.10
CA ASN A 84 6.03 7.87 6.76
C ASN A 84 6.40 6.48 7.29
N GLU A 85 6.06 6.15 8.53
CA GLU A 85 6.29 4.81 9.08
C GLU A 85 5.51 3.73 8.32
N ILE A 86 4.28 4.05 7.91
CA ILE A 86 3.47 3.16 7.06
C ILE A 86 4.15 2.94 5.72
N LYS A 87 4.65 4.02 5.08
CA LYS A 87 5.43 3.91 3.85
C LYS A 87 6.70 3.08 4.03
N ASP A 88 7.43 3.25 5.13
CA ASP A 88 8.68 2.53 5.38
C ASP A 88 8.43 1.03 5.58
N ASN A 89 7.41 0.67 6.35
CA ASN A 89 6.99 -0.71 6.56
C ASN A 89 6.43 -1.34 5.26
N PHE A 90 5.68 -0.57 4.47
CA PHE A 90 5.21 -1.00 3.16
C PHE A 90 6.38 -1.22 2.18
N LEU A 91 7.35 -0.31 2.17
CA LEU A 91 8.58 -0.43 1.38
C LEU A 91 9.36 -1.67 1.77
N ALA A 92 9.55 -1.95 3.06
CA ALA A 92 10.21 -3.16 3.53
C ALA A 92 9.50 -4.43 3.01
N THR A 93 8.16 -4.42 2.99
CA THR A 93 7.38 -5.55 2.49
C THR A 93 7.46 -5.69 0.97
N ILE A 94 7.45 -4.58 0.23
CA ILE A 94 7.67 -4.57 -1.23
C ILE A 94 9.05 -5.15 -1.55
N ILE A 95 10.11 -4.67 -0.88
CA ILE A 95 11.48 -5.13 -1.10
C ILE A 95 11.61 -6.63 -0.83
N ALA A 96 10.98 -7.12 0.24
CA ALA A 96 10.95 -8.54 0.54
C ALA A 96 10.20 -9.38 -0.51
N GLU A 97 9.29 -8.77 -1.26
CA GLU A 97 8.50 -9.45 -2.31
C GLU A 97 9.21 -9.42 -3.68
N ILE A 98 9.81 -8.30 -4.06
CA ILE A 98 10.36 -8.11 -5.42
C ILE A 98 11.88 -8.20 -5.51
N GLY A 99 12.59 -8.17 -4.38
CA GLY A 99 14.05 -8.24 -4.32
C GLY A 99 14.73 -6.92 -3.90
N ASN A 100 15.90 -7.03 -3.26
CA ASN A 100 16.67 -5.89 -2.75
C ASN A 100 17.35 -5.09 -3.87
N GLU A 101 17.56 -5.68 -5.04
CA GLU A 101 18.06 -5.03 -6.25
C GLU A 101 17.15 -3.89 -6.74
N TYR A 102 15.84 -3.94 -6.44
CA TYR A 102 14.88 -2.90 -6.81
C TYR A 102 14.60 -1.89 -5.69
N ARG A 103 15.37 -1.92 -4.60
CA ARG A 103 15.13 -1.09 -3.42
C ARG A 103 15.08 0.41 -3.71
N ALA A 104 16.00 0.90 -4.53
CA ALA A 104 16.07 2.33 -4.86
C ALA A 104 14.84 2.80 -5.64
N ASP A 105 14.40 2.01 -6.61
CA ASP A 105 13.23 2.28 -7.44
C ASP A 105 11.94 2.19 -6.63
N ALA A 106 11.81 1.14 -5.80
CA ALA A 106 10.68 0.96 -4.92
C ALA A 106 10.56 2.12 -3.93
N LYS A 107 11.68 2.59 -3.38
CA LYS A 107 11.70 3.75 -2.47
C LYS A 107 11.19 5.01 -3.16
N LYS A 108 11.64 5.30 -4.39
CA LYS A 108 11.17 6.46 -5.17
C LYS A 108 9.66 6.40 -5.39
N ALA A 109 9.14 5.24 -5.77
CA ALA A 109 7.70 5.07 -6.00
C ALA A 109 6.88 5.24 -4.72
N VAL A 110 7.31 4.65 -3.60
CA VAL A 110 6.60 4.73 -2.31
C VAL A 110 6.59 6.17 -1.77
N VAL A 111 7.68 6.93 -1.92
CA VAL A 111 7.73 8.34 -1.50
C VAL A 111 6.67 9.20 -2.20
N ASN A 112 6.34 8.88 -3.46
CA ASN A 112 5.34 9.58 -4.26
C ASN A 112 3.88 9.23 -3.89
N LEU A 113 3.65 8.31 -2.93
CA LEU A 113 2.31 8.03 -2.42
C LEU A 113 1.80 9.19 -1.56
N LEU A 114 0.69 9.77 -2.00
CA LEU A 114 -0.01 10.82 -1.26
C LEU A 114 -0.54 10.30 0.08
N SER A 115 -0.54 11.16 1.09
CA SER A 115 -1.18 10.85 2.37
C SER A 115 -2.71 10.83 2.19
N PRO A 116 -3.42 9.80 2.65
CA PRO A 116 -4.88 9.77 2.61
C PRO A 116 -5.54 10.75 3.60
N LYS A 117 -4.77 11.53 4.38
CA LYS A 117 -5.29 12.57 5.29
C LYS A 117 -5.65 13.88 4.59
N LEU A 118 -5.15 14.13 3.38
CA LEU A 118 -5.48 15.35 2.59
C LEU A 118 -6.98 15.36 2.26
#